data_AF-R5NMH2-F1
#
_entry.id   AF-R5NMH2-F1
#
_cell.length_a   1.000
_cell.length_b   1.000
_cell.length_c   1.000
_cell.angle_alpha   90.00
_cell.angle_beta   90.00
_cell.angle_gamma   90.00
#
_symmetry.space_group_name_H-M   'P 1'
#
loop_
_entity.id
_entity.type
_entity.pdbx_description
1 polymer ?
#
loop_
_entity_poly.entity_id
_entity_poly.type
_entity_poly.pdbx_seq_one_letter_code
_entity_poly.pdbx_strand_id
1 'polypeptide(L)'
;MWNYSTSLYEMQQYIIKIFEDKMRLHAKISDIIDLSYDDYMCLLNKIHQIKTIEEIDHYNLSILVCFTISYKFNQQDSFYNTMKSIVLSMPQHHTRFILESLNTTCYDYQIDTFDYTLDNLPVIKEIIKIHANY
;
A
#
# COMPACT_ATOMS: atom_id res chain seq x y z
N MET A 1 0.02 5.33 -18.35
CA MET A 1 -1.27 4.70 -18.00
C MET A 1 -1.13 3.22 -18.12
N TRP A 2 -1.43 2.52 -17.03
CA TRP A 2 -1.45 1.07 -16.95
C TRP A 2 -2.66 0.51 -17.68
N ASN A 3 -2.58 -0.76 -18.05
CA ASN A 3 -3.68 -1.47 -18.66
C ASN A 3 -3.75 -2.91 -18.12
N TYR A 4 -4.70 -3.71 -18.60
CA TYR A 4 -4.90 -5.07 -18.12
C TYR A 4 -3.68 -6.00 -18.27
N SER A 5 -2.83 -5.73 -19.25
CA SER A 5 -1.60 -6.50 -19.49
C SER A 5 -0.44 -6.11 -18.57
N THR A 6 -0.48 -4.90 -18.00
CA THR A 6 0.53 -4.46 -17.03
C THR A 6 0.49 -5.36 -15.81
N SER A 7 1.63 -5.96 -15.47
CA SER A 7 1.79 -6.83 -14.30
C SER A 7 1.91 -6.02 -13.01
N LEU A 8 1.59 -6.64 -11.87
CA LEU A 8 1.78 -6.01 -10.56
C LEU A 8 3.26 -5.69 -10.30
N TYR A 9 4.17 -6.53 -10.82
CA TYR A 9 5.60 -6.27 -10.80
C TYR A 9 5.98 -4.97 -11.52
N GLU A 10 5.50 -4.75 -12.75
CA GLU A 10 5.78 -3.51 -13.48
C GLU A 10 5.19 -2.28 -12.76
N MET A 11 4.00 -2.40 -12.17
CA MET A 11 3.39 -1.35 -11.36
C MET A 11 4.25 -1.02 -10.14
N GLN A 12 4.70 -2.04 -9.41
CA GLN A 12 5.60 -1.90 -8.26
C GLN A 12 6.91 -1.22 -8.66
N GLN A 13 7.57 -1.66 -9.74
CA GLN A 13 8.82 -1.03 -10.19
C GLN A 13 8.64 0.44 -10.59
N TYR A 14 7.52 0.77 -11.22
CA TYR A 14 7.18 2.16 -11.51
C TYR A 14 6.99 3.00 -10.23
N ILE A 15 6.28 2.46 -9.24
CA ILE A 15 6.07 3.12 -7.95
C ILE A 15 7.39 3.29 -7.21
N ILE A 16 8.23 2.25 -7.14
CA ILE A 16 9.56 2.29 -6.53
C ILE A 16 10.37 3.45 -7.12
N LYS A 17 10.44 3.54 -8.45
CA LYS A 17 11.18 4.61 -9.12
C LYS A 17 10.69 6.01 -8.73
N ILE A 18 9.37 6.21 -8.61
CA ILE A 18 8.81 7.48 -8.15
C ILE A 18 9.26 7.80 -6.72
N PHE A 19 9.22 6.80 -5.83
CA PHE A 19 9.63 6.97 -4.44
C PHE A 19 11.13 7.26 -4.34
N GLU A 20 11.98 6.53 -5.05
CA GLU A 20 13.43 6.82 -5.10
C GLU A 20 13.71 8.25 -5.58
N ASP A 21 13.02 8.70 -6.63
CA ASP A 21 13.25 10.03 -7.21
C ASP A 21 12.75 11.15 -6.30
N LYS A 22 11.57 11.00 -5.70
CA LYS A 22 10.81 12.10 -5.08
C LYS A 22 10.67 12.02 -3.56
N MET A 23 10.75 10.84 -2.95
CA MET A 23 10.46 10.67 -1.54
C MET A 23 11.54 11.34 -0.68
N ARG A 24 11.10 12.08 0.33
CA ARG A 24 11.95 12.83 1.26
C ARG A 24 11.34 12.72 2.65
N LEU A 25 12.16 12.94 3.68
CA LEU A 25 11.71 13.04 5.07
C LEU A 25 10.46 13.94 5.19
N HIS A 26 9.44 13.43 5.88
CA HIS A 26 8.14 14.06 6.14
C HIS A 26 7.24 14.32 4.92
N ALA A 27 7.63 13.88 3.72
CA ALA A 27 6.72 13.91 2.58
C ALA A 27 5.60 12.89 2.77
N LYS A 28 4.36 13.24 2.40
CA LYS A 28 3.25 12.29 2.43
C LYS A 28 3.16 11.53 1.12
N ILE A 29 2.70 10.28 1.17
CA ILE A 29 2.54 9.45 -0.04
C ILE A 29 1.70 10.17 -1.11
N SER A 30 0.62 10.85 -0.72
CA SER A 30 -0.23 11.61 -1.67
C SER A 30 0.44 12.81 -2.32
N ASP A 31 1.53 13.33 -1.75
CA ASP A 31 2.33 14.41 -2.36
C ASP A 31 3.34 13.86 -3.38
N ILE A 32 3.70 12.58 -3.26
CA ILE A 32 4.75 11.92 -4.04
C ILE A 32 4.19 11.28 -5.30
N ILE A 33 3.09 10.55 -5.13
CA ILE A 33 2.42 9.82 -6.19
C ILE A 33 0.95 10.22 -6.27
N ASP A 34 0.53 10.58 -7.47
CA ASP A 34 -0.87 10.75 -7.80
C ASP A 34 -1.22 9.80 -8.95
N LEU A 35 -2.28 9.04 -8.77
CA LEU A 35 -2.78 8.11 -9.78
C LEU A 35 -4.13 8.59 -10.32
N SER A 36 -4.34 8.35 -11.61
CA SER A 36 -5.67 8.49 -12.21
C SER A 36 -6.61 7.41 -11.64
N TYR A 37 -7.92 7.60 -11.78
CA TYR A 37 -8.89 6.58 -11.35
C TYR A 37 -8.67 5.26 -12.09
N ASP A 38 -8.35 5.30 -13.39
CA ASP A 38 -8.13 4.12 -14.20
C ASP A 38 -6.87 3.34 -13.76
N ASP A 39 -5.78 4.06 -13.47
CA ASP A 39 -4.54 3.45 -12.95
C ASP A 39 -4.77 2.84 -11.56
N TYR A 40 -5.51 3.53 -10.69
CA TYR A 40 -5.92 3.03 -9.38
C TYR A 40 -6.73 1.73 -9.50
N MET A 41 -7.73 1.69 -10.39
CA MET A 41 -8.54 0.49 -10.60
C MET A 41 -7.72 -0.67 -11.17
N CYS A 42 -6.75 -0.40 -12.05
CA CYS A 42 -5.82 -1.42 -12.52
C CYS A 42 -5.00 -2.01 -11.37
N LEU A 43 -4.42 -1.16 -10.50
CA LEU A 43 -3.62 -1.59 -9.36
C LEU A 43 -4.46 -2.38 -8.35
N LEU A 44 -5.65 -1.87 -8.01
CA LEU A 44 -6.59 -2.53 -7.10
C LEU A 44 -6.92 -3.95 -7.58
N ASN A 45 -7.29 -4.10 -8.86
CA ASN A 45 -7.61 -5.40 -9.43
C ASN A 45 -6.44 -6.40 -9.38
N LYS A 46 -5.18 -5.92 -9.48
CA LYS A 46 -4.01 -6.78 -9.33
C LYS A 46 -3.76 -7.16 -7.88
N ILE A 47 -3.96 -6.23 -6.93
CA ILE A 47 -3.85 -6.51 -5.50
C ILE A 47 -4.92 -7.54 -5.06
N HIS A 48 -6.14 -7.48 -5.63
CA HIS A 48 -7.18 -8.49 -5.40
C HIS A 48 -6.80 -9.91 -5.79
N GLN A 49 -5.79 -10.08 -6.65
CA GLN A 49 -5.35 -11.38 -7.13
C GLN A 49 -4.24 -12.00 -6.26
N ILE A 50 -3.70 -11.27 -5.28
CA ILE A 50 -2.68 -11.76 -4.35
C ILE A 50 -3.24 -12.91 -3.51
N LYS A 51 -2.48 -14.01 -3.42
CA LYS A 51 -2.88 -15.22 -2.69
C LYS A 51 -1.89 -15.65 -1.63
N THR A 52 -0.62 -15.24 -1.75
CA THR A 52 0.42 -15.67 -0.82
C THR A 52 0.99 -14.51 -0.03
N ILE A 53 1.65 -14.82 1.08
CA ILE A 53 2.28 -13.81 1.93
C ILE A 53 3.54 -13.23 1.29
N GLU A 54 4.27 -14.04 0.53
CA GLU A 54 5.46 -13.62 -0.21
C GLU A 54 5.08 -12.57 -1.25
N GLU A 55 3.89 -12.69 -1.86
CA GLU A 55 3.37 -11.66 -2.76
C GLU A 55 3.01 -10.36 -2.01
N ILE A 56 2.42 -10.44 -0.82
CA ILE A 56 2.16 -9.24 0.00
C ILE A 56 3.47 -8.53 0.32
N ASP A 57 4.45 -9.27 0.84
CA ASP A 57 5.79 -8.78 1.16
C ASP A 57 6.45 -8.12 -0.05
N HIS A 58 6.43 -8.79 -1.19
CA HIS A 58 7.06 -8.31 -2.41
C HIS A 58 6.38 -7.05 -2.99
N TYR A 59 5.07 -6.89 -2.79
CA TYR A 59 4.27 -5.79 -3.34
C TYR A 59 3.78 -4.78 -2.29
N ASN A 60 4.42 -4.74 -1.11
CA ASN A 60 3.95 -3.93 0.01
C ASN A 60 3.87 -2.42 -0.29
N LEU A 61 4.84 -1.88 -1.04
CA LEU A 61 4.80 -0.47 -1.45
C LEU A 61 3.58 -0.16 -2.34
N SER A 62 3.29 -1.02 -3.32
CA SER A 62 2.09 -0.93 -4.15
C SER A 62 0.80 -1.00 -3.33
N ILE A 63 0.76 -1.86 -2.30
CA ILE A 63 -0.37 -1.98 -1.39
C ILE A 63 -0.56 -0.68 -0.59
N LEU A 64 0.51 -0.11 -0.02
CA LEU A 64 0.47 1.15 0.73
C LEU A 64 0.01 2.32 -0.15
N VAL A 65 0.52 2.42 -1.37
CA VAL A 65 0.11 3.45 -2.33
C VAL A 65 -1.35 3.27 -2.70
N CYS A 66 -1.77 2.06 -3.05
CA CYS A 66 -3.17 1.80 -3.40
C CYS A 66 -4.11 2.14 -2.24
N PHE A 67 -3.73 1.82 -1.01
CA PHE A 67 -4.50 2.19 0.17
C PHE A 67 -4.58 3.72 0.33
N THR A 68 -3.46 4.43 0.18
CA THR A 68 -3.44 5.90 0.27
C THR A 68 -4.35 6.53 -0.78
N ILE A 69 -4.23 6.10 -2.04
CA ILE A 69 -5.01 6.63 -3.16
C ILE A 69 -6.50 6.29 -3.02
N SER A 70 -6.87 5.20 -2.35
CA SER A 70 -8.28 4.84 -2.12
C SER A 70 -9.06 5.93 -1.37
N TYR A 71 -8.42 6.73 -0.51
CA TYR A 71 -9.05 7.87 0.15
C TYR A 71 -9.43 8.98 -0.83
N LYS A 72 -8.61 9.24 -1.86
CA LYS A 72 -8.93 10.21 -2.94
C LYS A 72 -10.24 9.86 -3.65
N PHE A 73 -10.56 8.58 -3.75
CA PHE A 73 -11.75 8.07 -4.44
C PHE A 73 -12.86 7.58 -3.51
N ASN A 74 -12.76 7.84 -2.20
CA ASN A 74 -13.72 7.37 -1.19
C ASN A 74 -13.92 5.84 -1.15
N GLN A 75 -12.88 5.07 -1.47
CA GLN A 75 -12.90 3.60 -1.48
C GLN A 75 -12.09 2.96 -0.35
N GLN A 76 -11.61 3.75 0.62
CA GLN A 76 -10.75 3.30 1.71
C GLN A 76 -11.31 2.16 2.53
N ASP A 77 -12.62 2.16 2.81
CA ASP A 77 -13.23 1.07 3.59
C ASP A 77 -13.37 -0.22 2.77
N SER A 78 -13.62 -0.10 1.46
CA SER A 78 -13.64 -1.25 0.56
C SER A 78 -12.24 -1.87 0.40
N PHE A 79 -11.22 -1.03 0.24
CA PHE A 79 -9.83 -1.47 0.22
C PHE A 79 -9.41 -2.13 1.54
N TYR A 80 -9.72 -1.50 2.67
CA TYR A 80 -9.41 -2.03 3.99
C TYR A 80 -10.07 -3.41 4.22
N ASN A 81 -11.34 -3.56 3.85
CA ASN A 81 -12.04 -4.83 3.96
C ASN A 81 -11.45 -5.91 3.03
N THR A 82 -10.99 -5.52 1.84
CA THR A 82 -10.24 -6.39 0.94
C THR A 82 -8.98 -6.91 1.62
N MET A 83 -8.13 -6.01 2.11
CA MET A 83 -6.88 -6.39 2.78
C MET A 83 -7.14 -7.25 4.01
N LYS A 84 -8.16 -6.90 4.81
CA LYS A 84 -8.60 -7.70 5.95
C LYS A 84 -9.00 -9.11 5.52
N SER A 85 -9.73 -9.26 4.41
CA SER A 85 -10.11 -10.58 3.89
C SER A 85 -8.90 -11.39 3.45
N ILE A 86 -7.93 -10.78 2.76
CA ILE A 86 -6.69 -11.43 2.34
C ILE A 86 -5.93 -11.91 3.59
N VAL A 87 -5.71 -11.03 4.56
CA VAL A 87 -4.98 -11.35 5.80
C VAL A 87 -5.69 -12.43 6.62
N LEU A 88 -7.01 -12.36 6.76
CA LEU A 88 -7.80 -13.37 7.49
C LEU A 88 -7.85 -14.74 6.80
N SER A 89 -7.64 -14.79 5.49
CA SER A 89 -7.53 -16.05 4.76
C SER A 89 -6.18 -16.75 4.98
N MET A 90 -5.19 -16.04 5.55
CA MET A 90 -3.86 -16.56 5.84
C MET A 90 -3.75 -17.07 7.29
N PRO A 91 -2.89 -18.06 7.57
CA PRO A 91 -2.64 -18.52 8.93
C PRO A 91 -2.23 -17.38 9.90
N GLN A 92 -2.72 -17.41 11.14
CA GLN A 92 -2.64 -16.28 12.08
C GLN A 92 -1.21 -15.77 12.39
N HIS A 93 -0.19 -16.65 12.34
CA HIS A 93 1.21 -16.27 12.55
C HIS A 93 1.78 -15.39 11.42
N HIS A 94 1.13 -15.37 10.26
CA HIS A 94 1.52 -14.55 9.11
C HIS A 94 1.09 -13.08 9.23
N THR A 95 0.08 -12.77 10.05
CA THR A 95 -0.35 -11.37 10.26
C THR A 95 0.82 -10.53 10.80
N ARG A 96 1.59 -11.07 11.74
CA ARG A 96 2.77 -10.39 12.30
C ARG A 96 3.84 -10.13 11.24
N PHE A 97 4.11 -11.11 10.38
CA PHE A 97 5.07 -10.96 9.28
C PHE A 97 4.68 -9.84 8.31
N ILE A 98 3.39 -9.73 7.96
CA ILE A 98 2.89 -8.65 7.09
C ILE A 98 3.14 -7.28 7.74
N LEU A 99 2.85 -7.14 9.03
CA LEU A 99 3.09 -5.90 9.77
C LEU A 99 4.58 -5.53 9.83
N GLU A 100 5.44 -6.52 10.12
CA GLU A 100 6.90 -6.34 10.12
C GLU A 100 7.42 -5.94 8.73
N SER A 101 6.88 -6.52 7.67
CA SER A 101 7.25 -6.17 6.30
C SER A 101 6.76 -4.79 5.87
N LEU A 102 5.55 -4.39 6.26
CA LEU A 102 5.06 -3.01 6.04
C LEU A 102 5.92 -2.00 6.80
N ASN A 103 6.33 -2.32 8.03
CA ASN A 103 7.22 -1.47 8.81
C ASN A 103 8.60 -1.32 8.14
N THR A 104 9.16 -2.43 7.66
CA THR A 104 10.41 -2.43 6.88
C THR A 104 10.26 -1.58 5.61
N THR A 105 9.15 -1.73 4.88
CA THR A 105 8.85 -0.93 3.70
C THR A 105 8.78 0.57 4.04
N CYS A 106 8.11 0.93 5.14
CA CYS A 106 8.05 2.33 5.55
C CYS A 106 9.45 2.88 5.85
N TYR A 107 10.29 2.11 6.54
CA TYR A 107 11.67 2.49 6.81
C TYR A 107 12.50 2.64 5.54
N ASP A 108 12.50 1.64 4.65
CA ASP A 108 13.30 1.59 3.43
C ASP A 108 12.99 2.77 2.49
N TYR A 109 11.71 3.15 2.42
CA TYR A 109 11.24 4.26 1.59
C TYR A 109 11.03 5.57 2.36
N GLN A 110 11.52 5.69 3.60
CA GLN A 110 11.38 6.91 4.43
C GLN A 110 9.93 7.42 4.58
N ILE A 111 8.97 6.50 4.57
CA ILE A 111 7.54 6.78 4.81
C ILE A 111 7.36 6.99 6.30
N ASP A 112 6.94 8.21 6.66
CA ASP A 112 6.77 8.63 8.06
C ASP A 112 5.63 7.86 8.74
N THR A 113 5.92 7.20 9.86
CA THR A 113 4.90 6.51 10.65
C THR A 113 4.21 7.42 11.67
N PHE A 114 4.58 8.70 11.75
CA PHE A 114 3.97 9.71 12.63
C PHE A 114 3.89 9.28 14.10
N ASP A 115 4.99 8.72 14.61
CA ASP A 115 5.12 8.18 15.98
C ASP A 115 4.19 6.99 16.31
N TYR A 116 3.50 6.41 15.32
CA TYR A 116 2.72 5.19 15.52
C TYR A 116 3.60 3.95 15.47
N THR A 117 3.31 3.01 16.37
CA THR A 117 3.83 1.64 16.32
C THR A 117 2.94 0.81 15.38
N LEU A 118 3.52 0.26 14.31
CA LEU A 118 2.82 -0.61 13.35
C LEU A 118 2.56 -2.01 13.92
N ASP A 119 1.58 -2.14 14.81
CA ASP A 119 1.27 -3.39 15.52
C ASP A 119 -0.06 -4.04 15.11
N ASN A 120 -0.92 -3.33 14.37
CA ASN A 120 -2.19 -3.84 13.88
C ASN A 120 -2.72 -3.09 12.64
N LEU A 121 -3.66 -3.71 11.92
CA LEU A 121 -4.28 -3.13 10.71
C LEU A 121 -5.03 -1.80 10.95
N PRO A 122 -5.78 -1.59 12.05
CA PRO A 122 -6.34 -0.29 12.37
C PRO A 122 -5.32 0.84 12.46
N VAL A 123 -4.15 0.61 13.06
CA VAL A 123 -3.09 1.62 13.12
C VAL A 123 -2.56 1.98 11.72
N ILE A 124 -2.40 0.98 10.84
CA ILE A 124 -2.05 1.24 9.43
C ILE A 124 -3.08 2.16 8.78
N LYS A 125 -4.37 1.95 9.05
CA LYS A 125 -5.44 2.81 8.51
C LYS A 125 -5.28 4.27 8.93
N GLU A 126 -4.89 4.53 10.19
CA GLU A 126 -4.66 5.90 10.68
C GLU A 126 -3.42 6.54 10.04
N ILE A 127 -2.30 5.81 9.93
CA ILE A 127 -1.10 6.31 9.25
C ILE A 127 -1.40 6.65 7.78
N ILE A 128 -2.09 5.75 7.08
CA ILE A 128 -2.48 5.94 5.67
C ILE A 128 -3.40 7.15 5.52
N LYS A 129 -4.33 7.33 6.46
CA LYS A 129 -5.23 8.49 6.46
C LYS A 129 -4.45 9.80 6.52
N ILE A 130 -3.43 9.90 7.38
CA ILE A 130 -2.54 11.07 7.46
C ILE A 130 -1.81 11.28 6.13
N HIS A 131 -1.25 10.22 5.55
CA HIS A 131 -0.58 10.27 4.24
C HIS A 131 -1.50 10.62 3.08
N ALA A 132 -2.81 10.37 3.21
CA ALA A 132 -3.81 10.73 2.21
C ALA A 132 -4.36 12.16 2.38
N ASN A 133 -3.98 12.88 3.44
CA ASN A 133 -4.53 14.20 3.81
C ASN A 133 -6.03 14.18 4.22
N TYR A 134 -6.48 13.13 4.91
CA TYR A 134 -7.85 13.00 5.46
C TYR A 134 -7.85 12.89 7.00
#